data_AF-A0AAV9DZW7-F1
#
_entry.id   AF-A0AAV9DZW7-F1
#
_cell.length_a   1.000
_cell.length_b   1.000
_cell.length_c   1.000
_cell.angle_alpha   90.00
_cell.angle_beta   90.00
_cell.angle_gamma   90.00
#
_symmetry.space_group_name_H-M   'P 1'
#
loop_
_entity.id
_entity.type
_entity.pdbx_description
1 polymer ?
#
loop_
_entity_poly.entity_id
_entity_poly.type
_entity_poly.pdbx_seq_one_letter_code
_entity_poly.pdbx_strand_id
1 'polypeptide(L)'
;MVRLIESFKVLEDHGLKGKKFFNGETIGYADIVIGWIAWWFEAIEDVVNIKLVDHMTVPRLLQWMKDFSGDAMIIGSLPSREVMYTYFSRKREELLATRAAK
;
A
#
# COMPACT_ATOMS: atom_id res chain seq x y z
N MET A 1 -3.10 13.18 5.98
CA MET A 1 -3.99 12.26 5.24
C MET A 1 -4.41 12.83 3.89
N VAL A 2 -4.95 14.06 3.79
CA VAL A 2 -5.39 14.67 2.51
C VAL A 2 -4.34 14.57 1.39
N ARG A 3 -3.09 14.98 1.65
CA ARG A 3 -2.00 14.92 0.65
C ARG A 3 -1.64 13.51 0.17
N LEU A 4 -1.89 12.49 0.99
CA LEU A 4 -1.55 11.11 0.63
C LEU A 4 -2.60 10.51 -0.32
N ILE A 5 -3.87 10.82 -0.07
CA ILE A 5 -4.96 10.43 -0.97
C ILE A 5 -4.78 11.09 -2.34
N GLU A 6 -4.37 12.35 -2.39
CA GLU A 6 -4.05 13.04 -3.65
C GLU A 6 -2.93 12.33 -4.42
N SER A 7 -1.85 11.94 -3.76
CA SER A 7 -0.78 11.15 -4.39
C SER A 7 -1.26 9.80 -4.92
N PHE A 8 -2.14 9.11 -4.19
CA PHE A 8 -2.72 7.85 -4.64
C PHE A 8 -3.67 8.04 -5.83
N LYS A 9 -4.43 9.13 -5.86
CA LYS A 9 -5.22 9.51 -7.04
C LYS A 9 -4.35 9.77 -8.26
N VAL A 10 -3.19 10.40 -8.11
CA VAL A 10 -2.23 10.57 -9.22
C VAL A 10 -1.75 9.21 -9.75
N LEU A 11 -1.43 8.27 -8.86
CA LEU A 11 -1.06 6.91 -9.27
C LEU A 11 -2.20 6.21 -10.01
N GLU A 12 -3.42 6.35 -9.53
CA GLU A 12 -4.61 5.74 -10.14
C GLU A 12 -4.98 6.36 -11.50
N ASP A 13 -5.08 7.68 -11.56
CA ASP A 13 -5.61 8.41 -12.72
C ASP A 13 -4.55 8.59 -13.82
N HIS A 14 -3.29 8.78 -13.45
CA HIS A 14 -2.22 9.08 -14.40
C HIS A 14 -1.19 7.96 -14.55
N GLY A 15 -1.02 7.12 -13.53
CA GLY A 15 -0.13 5.97 -13.57
C GLY A 15 -0.80 4.74 -14.18
N LEU A 16 -1.81 4.20 -13.50
CA LEU A 16 -2.56 3.03 -13.94
C LEU A 16 -3.36 3.32 -15.21
N LYS A 17 -4.06 4.47 -15.28
CA LYS A 17 -4.87 4.86 -16.45
C LYS A 17 -5.82 3.76 -16.92
N GLY A 18 -6.42 3.03 -15.97
CA GLY A 18 -7.35 1.93 -16.24
C GLY A 18 -6.71 0.58 -16.59
N LYS A 19 -5.38 0.48 -16.59
CA LYS A 19 -4.65 -0.79 -16.78
C LYS A 19 -4.63 -1.60 -15.50
N LYS A 20 -4.43 -2.92 -15.64
CA LYS A 20 -4.24 -3.86 -14.52
C LYS A 20 -2.98 -3.54 -13.72
N PHE A 21 -1.87 -3.35 -14.43
CA PHE A 21 -0.56 -2.94 -13.91
C PHE A 21 -0.11 -1.64 -14.56
N PHE A 22 0.86 -0.94 -13.98
CA PHE A 22 1.40 0.30 -14.57
C PHE A 22 1.98 0.05 -15.97
N ASN A 23 2.52 -1.16 -16.19
CA ASN A 23 3.02 -1.63 -17.47
C ASN A 23 1.94 -2.20 -18.42
N GLY A 24 0.68 -2.34 -18.00
CA GLY A 24 -0.40 -2.92 -18.81
C GLY A 24 -0.91 -4.23 -18.21
N GLU A 25 -0.74 -5.33 -18.93
CA GLU A 25 -1.28 -6.65 -18.55
C GLU A 25 -0.35 -7.46 -17.64
N THR A 26 0.93 -7.09 -17.57
CA THR A 26 1.96 -7.77 -16.78
C THR A 26 2.69 -6.79 -15.87
N ILE A 27 3.26 -7.29 -14.77
CA ILE A 27 4.10 -6.50 -13.87
C ILE A 27 5.31 -5.95 -14.63
N GLY A 28 5.56 -4.64 -14.50
CA GLY A 28 6.76 -4.00 -15.01
C GLY A 28 7.53 -3.23 -13.94
N TYR A 29 8.50 -2.44 -14.38
CA TYR A 29 9.41 -1.72 -13.49
C TYR A 29 8.70 -0.83 -12.46
N ALA A 30 7.72 -0.04 -12.91
CA ALA A 30 6.98 0.85 -12.03
C ALA A 30 6.22 0.08 -10.95
N ASP A 31 5.58 -1.03 -11.30
CA ASP A 31 4.87 -1.92 -10.37
C ASP A 31 5.80 -2.42 -9.25
N ILE A 32 7.01 -2.84 -9.60
CA ILE A 32 8.01 -3.29 -8.61
C ILE A 32 8.46 -2.14 -7.70
N VAL A 33 8.75 -0.97 -8.27
CA VAL A 33 9.22 0.20 -7.51
C VAL A 33 8.18 0.67 -6.49
N ILE A 34 6.89 0.61 -6.83
CA ILE A 34 5.82 1.07 -5.94
C ILE A 34 5.11 -0.08 -5.21
N GLY A 35 5.49 -1.34 -5.46
CA GLY A 35 4.86 -2.55 -4.92
C GLY A 35 4.83 -2.61 -3.40
N TRP A 36 5.77 -1.90 -2.73
CA TRP A 36 5.77 -1.75 -1.28
C TRP A 36 4.47 -1.13 -0.74
N ILE A 37 3.73 -0.35 -1.54
CA ILE A 37 2.43 0.23 -1.15
C ILE A 37 1.44 -0.89 -0.83
N ALA A 38 1.34 -1.90 -1.70
CA ALA A 38 0.44 -3.05 -1.53
C ALA A 38 0.69 -3.76 -0.20
N TRP A 39 1.97 -3.89 0.16
CA TRP A 39 2.41 -4.63 1.34
C TRP A 39 2.33 -3.83 2.64
N TRP A 40 2.71 -2.54 2.63
CA TRP A 40 2.78 -1.73 3.86
C TRP A 40 1.41 -1.20 4.28
N PHE A 41 0.60 -0.74 3.33
CA PHE A 41 -0.62 -0.03 3.68
C PHE A 41 -1.68 -0.92 4.30
N GLU A 42 -1.78 -2.18 3.88
CA GLU A 42 -2.73 -3.11 4.49
C GLU A 42 -2.48 -3.26 6.01
N ALA A 43 -1.22 -3.36 6.43
CA ALA A 43 -0.86 -3.48 7.84
C ALA A 43 -0.94 -2.14 8.58
N ILE A 44 -0.50 -1.03 7.97
CA ILE A 44 -0.53 0.30 8.59
C ILE A 44 -1.97 0.70 8.92
N GLU A 45 -2.90 0.51 7.99
CA GLU A 45 -4.31 0.84 8.16
C GLU A 45 -4.93 0.16 9.37
N ASP A 46 -4.62 -1.13 9.57
CA ASP A 46 -5.09 -1.89 10.71
C ASP A 46 -4.46 -1.39 12.02
N VAL A 47 -3.15 -1.12 12.02
CA VAL A 47 -2.43 -0.62 13.21
C VAL A 47 -2.93 0.75 13.68
N VAL A 48 -3.31 1.63 12.75
CA VAL A 48 -3.83 2.97 13.10
C VAL A 48 -5.35 3.04 13.12
N ASN A 49 -6.03 1.94 12.78
CA ASN A 49 -7.49 1.83 12.64
C ASN A 49 -8.10 2.89 11.71
N ILE A 50 -7.49 3.09 10.54
CA ILE A 50 -7.97 4.02 9.50
C ILE A 50 -7.98 3.27 8.18
N LYS A 51 -9.05 3.40 7.39
CA LYS A 51 -9.07 2.98 5.99
C LYS A 51 -8.82 4.18 5.09
N LEU A 52 -7.78 4.09 4.27
CA LEU A 52 -7.28 5.14 3.41
C LEU A 52 -7.38 4.73 1.94
N VAL A 53 -6.98 3.49 1.63
CA VAL A 53 -7.13 2.83 0.35
C VAL A 53 -8.40 2.00 0.40
N ASP A 54 -9.50 2.59 -0.02
CA ASP A 54 -10.79 1.90 -0.10
C ASP A 54 -11.42 2.08 -1.49
N HIS A 55 -12.52 1.36 -1.70
CA HIS A 55 -13.27 1.40 -2.96
C HIS A 55 -13.91 2.77 -3.25
N MET A 56 -14.01 3.65 -2.26
CA MET A 56 -14.59 4.99 -2.41
C MET A 56 -13.53 6.04 -2.76
N THR A 57 -12.26 5.84 -2.37
CA THR A 57 -11.18 6.81 -2.57
C THR A 57 -10.33 6.51 -3.81
N VAL A 58 -9.82 5.28 -3.94
CA VAL A 58 -8.88 4.85 -4.99
C VAL A 58 -9.12 3.39 -5.40
N PRO A 59 -10.28 3.09 -6.03
CA PRO A 59 -10.71 1.72 -6.33
C PRO A 59 -9.79 0.95 -7.28
N ARG A 60 -9.15 1.61 -8.25
CA ARG A 60 -8.25 0.93 -9.19
C ARG A 60 -6.90 0.65 -8.55
N LEU A 61 -6.40 1.56 -7.73
CA LEU A 61 -5.18 1.31 -6.96
C LEU A 61 -5.39 0.16 -5.98
N LEU A 62 -6.55 0.08 -5.34
CA LEU A 62 -6.91 -1.05 -4.48
C LEU A 62 -6.93 -2.37 -5.26
N GLN A 63 -7.49 -2.39 -6.47
CA GLN A 63 -7.48 -3.58 -7.31
C GLN A 63 -6.05 -3.96 -7.73
N TRP A 64 -5.24 -2.97 -8.14
CA TRP A 64 -3.83 -3.18 -8.45
C TRP A 64 -3.06 -3.78 -7.26
N MET A 65 -3.30 -3.33 -6.03
CA MET A 65 -2.64 -3.90 -4.83
C MET A 65 -2.97 -5.39 -4.65
N LYS A 66 -4.22 -5.79 -4.91
CA LYS A 66 -4.66 -7.19 -4.87
C LYS A 66 -4.02 -8.01 -5.99
N ASP A 67 -4.04 -7.48 -7.21
CA ASP A 67 -3.48 -8.15 -8.39
C ASP A 67 -1.97 -8.32 -8.26
N PHE A 68 -1.26 -7.29 -7.79
CA PHE A 68 0.19 -7.31 -7.56
C PHE A 68 0.58 -8.33 -6.49
N SER A 69 -0.11 -8.33 -5.34
CA SER A 69 0.21 -9.25 -4.24
C SER A 69 -0.13 -10.71 -4.55
N GLY A 70 -1.10 -10.94 -5.45
CA GLY A 70 -1.52 -12.27 -5.89
C GLY A 70 -0.73 -12.81 -7.08
N ASP A 71 0.13 -12.02 -7.71
CA ASP A 71 0.93 -12.47 -8.85
C ASP A 71 1.96 -13.53 -8.43
N ALA A 72 2.18 -14.54 -9.27
CA ALA A 72 3.08 -15.65 -8.98
C ALA A 72 4.55 -15.21 -8.75
N MET A 73 4.97 -14.07 -9.32
CA MET A 73 6.30 -13.51 -9.09
C MET A 73 6.44 -12.88 -7.70
N ILE A 74 5.33 -12.45 -7.10
CA ILE A 74 5.30 -11.66 -5.87
C ILE A 74 4.87 -12.51 -4.69
N ILE A 75 3.96 -13.48 -4.90
CA ILE A 75 3.47 -14.36 -3.86
C ILE A 75 4.64 -15.12 -3.21
N GLY A 76 4.78 -14.97 -1.88
CA GLY A 76 5.89 -15.56 -1.11
C GLY A 76 7.18 -14.74 -1.07
N SER A 77 7.32 -13.67 -1.87
CA SER A 77 8.45 -12.73 -1.75
C SER A 77 8.24 -11.70 -0.63
N LEU A 78 6.98 -11.43 -0.29
CA LEU A 78 6.59 -10.47 0.73
C LEU A 78 6.41 -11.16 2.10
N PRO A 79 6.94 -10.59 3.19
CA PRO A 79 6.64 -11.07 4.54
C PRO A 79 5.15 -11.05 4.85
N SER A 80 4.74 -11.94 5.74
CA SER A 80 3.33 -12.10 6.09
C SER A 80 2.74 -10.82 6.69
N ARG A 81 1.42 -10.68 6.54
CA ARG A 81 0.62 -9.60 7.13
C ARG A 81 0.84 -9.46 8.64
N GLU A 82 0.95 -10.58 9.35
CA GLU A 82 1.19 -10.63 10.80
C GLU A 82 2.56 -10.05 11.18
N VAL A 83 3.61 -10.40 10.43
CA VAL A 83 4.95 -9.83 10.63
C VAL A 83 4.92 -8.32 10.43
N MET A 84 4.23 -7.85 9.40
CA MET A 84 4.10 -6.42 9.13
C MET A 84 3.27 -5.69 10.17
N TYR A 85 2.15 -6.27 10.61
CA TYR A 85 1.34 -5.70 11.68
C TYR A 85 2.16 -5.52 12.95
N THR A 86 2.93 -6.54 13.34
CA THR A 86 3.82 -6.49 14.51
C THR A 86 4.87 -5.39 14.35
N TYR A 87 5.52 -5.33 13.19
CA TYR A 87 6.52 -4.31 12.88
C TYR A 87 5.95 -2.89 13.00
N PHE A 88 4.80 -2.63 12.38
CA PHE A 88 4.21 -1.29 12.39
C PHE A 88 3.57 -0.92 13.73
N SER A 89 3.03 -1.88 14.49
CA SER A 89 2.54 -1.65 15.85
C SER A 89 3.66 -1.12 16.74
N ARG A 90 4.81 -1.79 16.75
CA ARG A 90 6.00 -1.33 17.47
C ARG A 90 6.45 0.06 16.99
N LYS A 91 6.49 0.29 15.68
CA LYS A 91 6.89 1.60 15.14
C LYS A 91 5.94 2.72 15.56
N ARG A 92 4.64 2.45 15.64
CA ARG A 92 3.65 3.40 16.13
C ARG A 92 3.90 3.75 17.60
N GLU A 93 4.16 2.75 18.45
CA GLU A 93 4.47 2.96 19.86
C GLU A 93 5.74 3.83 20.04
N GLU A 94 6.83 3.50 19.33
CA GLU A 94 8.08 4.27 19.34
C GLU A 94 7.85 5.74 18.94
N LEU A 95 7.06 5.97 17.88
CA LEU A 95 6.72 7.31 17.41
C LEU A 95 5.89 8.10 18.42
N LEU A 96 4.94 7.45 19.10
CA LEU A 96 4.12 8.09 20.12
C LEU A 96 4.93 8.43 21.37
N ALA A 97 5.80 7.53 21.83
CA ALA A 97 6.71 7.78 22.94
C ALA A 97 7.65 8.96 22.65
N THR A 98 8.22 9.01 21.44
CA THR A 98 9.09 10.12 21.01
C THR A 98 8.35 11.45 20.97
N ARG A 99 7.07 11.46 20.54
CA ARG A 99 6.24 12.67 20.52
C ARG A 99 5.87 13.15 21.91
N ALA A 100 5.63 12.25 22.86
CA ALA A 100 5.31 12.61 24.25
C ALA A 100 6.52 13.11 25.04
N ALA A 101 7.74 12.76 24.60
CA ALA A 101 8.99 13.24 25.18
C ALA A 101 9.45 14.62 24.66
N LYS A 102 8.73 15.20 23.69
CA LYS A 102 8.92 16.56 23.17
C LYS A 102 7.84 17.49 23.71
#